data_AF-A0A9E3VM98-F1
#
_entry.id   AF-A0A9E3VM98-F1
#
_cell.length_a   1.000
_cell.length_b   1.000
_cell.length_c   1.000
_cell.angle_alpha   90.00
_cell.angle_beta   90.00
_cell.angle_gamma   90.00
#
_symmetry.space_group_name_H-M   'P 1'
#
loop_
_entity.id
_entity.type
_entity.pdbx_description
1 polymer ?
#
loop_
_entity_poly.entity_id
_entity_poly.type
_entity_poly.pdbx_seq_one_letter_code
_entity_poly.pdbx_strand_id
1 'polypeptide(L)'
;MKIILIIVCILLPLCTSCGNKTVFGEDARLSTTPLTVSQSILPENLDREVRVKGTVKAICPDDGCWIAVSDVANTLRIEFKDGKIVPPYTLGQVPIVLEGRMVMKVISPDSKGFSDYEKSCDVENLTSSTRVPVMVAYRMEILSE
;
A
#
# COMPACT_ATOMS: atom_id res chain seq x y z
N MET A 1 5.92 62.38 -15.12
CA MET A 1 6.76 61.79 -14.05
C MET A 1 5.98 61.94 -12.74
N LYS A 2 5.59 60.95 -11.95
CA LYS A 2 6.00 59.55 -11.81
C LYS A 2 4.75 58.74 -11.43
N ILE A 3 4.57 57.61 -12.12
CA ILE A 3 3.70 56.51 -11.74
C ILE A 3 4.19 56.00 -10.39
N ILE A 4 3.41 56.19 -9.31
CA ILE A 4 3.66 55.54 -8.03
C ILE A 4 2.65 54.40 -7.90
N LEU A 5 3.08 53.31 -8.54
CA LEU A 5 2.58 51.96 -8.48
C LEU A 5 3.01 51.37 -7.12
N ILE A 6 2.16 51.45 -6.09
CA ILE A 6 2.35 50.64 -4.87
C ILE A 6 1.20 49.64 -4.84
N ILE A 7 1.32 48.69 -5.76
CA ILE A 7 0.74 47.37 -5.67
C ILE A 7 1.35 46.79 -4.39
N VAL A 8 0.58 46.84 -3.29
CA VAL A 8 0.83 46.05 -2.10
C VAL A 8 0.68 44.60 -2.54
N CYS A 9 1.79 44.07 -3.04
CA CYS A 9 2.00 42.66 -3.30
C CYS A 9 1.69 41.93 -2.00
N ILE A 10 0.48 41.40 -1.97
CA ILE A 10 0.11 40.09 -1.46
C ILE A 10 1.32 39.16 -1.62
N LEU A 11 2.20 39.19 -0.62
CA LEU A 11 3.33 38.29 -0.48
C LEU A 11 2.97 37.37 0.68
N LEU A 12 1.90 36.61 0.47
CA LEU A 12 1.62 35.40 1.23
C LEU A 12 2.78 34.45 0.92
N PRO A 13 3.61 34.07 1.91
CA PRO A 13 4.56 33.01 1.70
C PRO A 13 3.72 31.75 1.51
N LEU A 14 3.69 31.25 0.28
CA LEU A 14 3.25 29.90 -0.02
C LEU A 14 4.24 28.97 0.70
N CYS A 15 3.92 28.62 1.95
CA CYS A 15 4.57 27.56 2.69
C CYS A 15 4.46 26.30 1.84
N THR A 16 5.51 26.06 1.06
CA THR A 16 5.66 24.84 0.28
C THR A 16 6.05 23.78 1.31
N SER A 17 5.05 23.13 1.89
CA SER A 17 5.27 21.95 2.71
C SER A 17 5.85 20.87 1.80
N CYS A 18 7.17 20.70 1.85
CA CYS A 18 7.81 19.50 1.33
C CYS A 18 7.46 18.38 2.31
N GLY A 19 6.36 17.67 2.03
CA GLY A 19 6.02 16.46 2.77
C GLY A 19 7.16 15.46 2.67
N ASN A 20 7.77 15.13 3.80
CA ASN A 20 8.82 14.13 3.87
C ASN A 20 8.21 12.76 3.58
N LYS A 21 8.46 12.26 2.37
CA LYS A 21 8.06 10.91 1.95
C LYS A 21 8.97 9.89 2.63
N THR A 22 8.42 9.11 3.54
CA THR A 22 9.14 7.99 4.17
C THR A 22 9.04 6.77 3.27
N VAL A 23 10.19 6.24 2.85
CA VAL A 23 10.29 5.13 1.91
C VAL A 23 11.03 3.95 2.56
N PHE A 24 10.54 2.75 2.30
CA PHE A 24 11.14 1.48 2.74
C PHE A 24 11.32 0.53 1.56
N GLY A 25 12.34 -0.33 1.66
CA GLY A 25 12.61 -1.37 0.67
C GLY A 25 13.54 -0.92 -0.46
N GLU A 26 13.34 -1.52 -1.64
CA GLU A 26 14.15 -1.30 -2.83
C GLU A 26 13.86 0.06 -3.49
N ASP A 27 14.74 0.51 -4.39
CA ASP A 27 14.51 1.68 -5.24
C ASP A 27 13.28 1.49 -6.14
N ALA A 28 12.64 2.61 -6.51
CA ALA A 28 11.49 2.58 -7.42
C ALA A 28 11.91 2.03 -8.78
N ARG A 29 11.18 1.05 -9.31
CA ARG A 29 11.42 0.45 -10.63
C ARG A 29 10.37 0.87 -11.64
N LEU A 30 9.15 1.15 -11.17
CA LEU A 30 8.01 1.53 -11.99
C LEU A 30 7.71 3.03 -11.90
N SER A 31 7.48 3.64 -13.05
CA SER A 31 7.02 5.05 -13.16
C SER A 31 5.51 5.18 -13.40
N THR A 32 4.77 4.07 -13.35
CA THR A 32 3.34 4.03 -13.66
C THR A 32 2.50 4.68 -12.56
N THR A 33 1.29 5.10 -12.91
CA THR A 33 0.30 5.58 -11.94
C THR A 33 -0.11 4.44 -11.01
N PRO A 34 -0.10 4.64 -9.67
CA PRO A 34 -0.59 3.62 -8.74
C PRO A 34 -2.07 3.28 -8.97
N LEU A 35 -2.35 1.98 -9.04
CA LEU A 35 -3.69 1.41 -9.07
C LEU A 35 -4.31 1.47 -7.66
N THR A 36 -5.63 1.55 -7.54
CA THR A 36 -6.28 1.26 -6.26
C THR A 36 -6.19 -0.23 -5.92
N VAL A 37 -6.49 -0.59 -4.68
CA VAL A 37 -6.58 -2.01 -4.27
C VAL A 37 -7.54 -2.78 -5.18
N SER A 38 -8.74 -2.27 -5.42
CA SER A 38 -9.76 -2.89 -6.28
C SER A 38 -9.29 -3.06 -7.74
N GLN A 39 -8.52 -2.11 -8.27
CA GLN A 39 -7.97 -2.22 -9.63
C GLN A 39 -6.85 -3.25 -9.70
N SER A 40 -6.02 -3.35 -8.65
CA SER A 40 -4.85 -4.25 -8.63
C SER A 40 -5.22 -5.73 -8.66
N ILE A 41 -6.41 -6.11 -8.15
CA ILE A 41 -6.88 -7.49 -8.10
C ILE A 41 -7.55 -7.97 -9.40
N LEU A 42 -7.71 -7.09 -10.39
CA LEU A 42 -8.30 -7.46 -11.67
C LEU A 42 -7.39 -8.44 -12.43
N PRO A 43 -7.96 -9.39 -13.20
CA PRO A 43 -7.19 -10.46 -13.86
C PRO A 43 -6.00 -9.99 -14.72
N GLU A 44 -6.11 -8.84 -15.38
CA GLU A 44 -5.08 -8.27 -16.24
C GLU A 44 -3.83 -7.76 -15.50
N ASN A 45 -3.91 -7.65 -14.18
CA ASN A 45 -2.82 -7.21 -13.31
C ASN A 45 -2.17 -8.37 -12.55
N LEU A 46 -2.77 -9.56 -12.56
CA LEU A 46 -2.18 -10.76 -11.98
C LEU A 46 -0.88 -11.15 -12.71
N ASP A 47 0.08 -11.67 -11.95
CA ASP A 47 1.43 -12.03 -12.41
C ASP A 47 2.26 -10.87 -12.99
N ARG A 48 1.84 -9.62 -12.76
CA ARG A 48 2.56 -8.41 -13.19
C ARG A 48 3.09 -7.63 -11.99
N GLU A 49 4.14 -6.87 -12.26
CA GLU A 49 4.58 -5.83 -11.33
C GLU A 49 3.72 -4.59 -11.51
N VAL A 50 3.19 -4.08 -10.40
CA VAL A 50 2.29 -2.93 -10.36
C VAL A 50 2.63 -2.06 -9.15
N ARG A 51 2.12 -0.83 -9.19
CA ARG A 51 2.07 0.07 -8.04
C ARG A 51 0.65 0.06 -7.48
N VAL A 52 0.49 -0.14 -6.18
CA VAL A 52 -0.82 -0.19 -5.52
C VAL A 52 -0.89 0.89 -4.45
N LYS A 53 -1.93 1.71 -4.50
CA LYS A 53 -2.28 2.72 -3.50
C LYS A 53 -3.46 2.23 -2.66
N GLY A 54 -3.34 2.42 -1.35
CA GLY A 54 -4.43 2.18 -0.41
C GLY A 54 -4.08 2.68 0.98
N THR A 55 -4.91 2.32 1.95
CA THR A 55 -4.73 2.67 3.36
C THR A 55 -4.44 1.43 4.17
N VAL A 56 -3.46 1.49 5.06
CA VAL A 56 -3.16 0.37 5.98
C VAL A 56 -4.35 0.13 6.90
N LYS A 57 -4.89 -1.07 6.86
CA LYS A 57 -6.01 -1.52 7.67
C LYS A 57 -5.57 -2.34 8.89
N ALA A 58 -4.63 -3.25 8.68
CA ALA A 58 -4.10 -4.12 9.74
C ALA A 58 -2.63 -4.49 9.47
N ILE A 59 -1.93 -4.88 10.53
CA ILE A 59 -0.52 -5.28 10.49
C ILE A 59 -0.38 -6.61 11.23
N CYS A 60 0.44 -7.52 10.70
CA CYS A 60 0.81 -8.78 11.36
C CYS A 60 1.41 -8.50 12.76
N PRO A 61 0.87 -9.10 13.84
CA PRO A 61 1.42 -8.95 15.19
C PRO A 61 2.82 -9.56 15.37
N ASP A 62 3.19 -10.52 14.50
CA ASP A 62 4.47 -11.22 14.52
C ASP A 62 5.46 -10.52 13.56
N ASP A 63 5.97 -9.35 13.98
CA ASP A 63 7.01 -8.57 13.30
C ASP A 63 6.66 -8.09 11.89
N GLY A 64 5.38 -7.75 11.65
CA GLY A 64 4.98 -7.08 10.39
C GLY A 64 5.15 -7.96 9.15
N CYS A 65 5.10 -9.29 9.35
CA CYS A 65 5.25 -10.31 8.33
C CYS A 65 4.31 -10.15 7.10
N TRP A 66 3.17 -9.49 7.31
CA TRP A 66 2.24 -9.02 6.28
C TRP A 66 1.52 -7.77 6.76
N ILE A 67 0.92 -7.02 5.84
CA ILE A 67 -0.07 -5.98 6.14
C ILE A 67 -1.32 -6.18 5.30
N ALA A 68 -2.44 -5.68 5.82
CA ALA A 68 -3.68 -5.55 5.08
C ALA A 68 -3.81 -4.11 4.61
N VAL A 69 -4.05 -3.92 3.31
CA VAL A 69 -4.24 -2.60 2.71
C VAL A 69 -5.61 -2.59 2.04
N SER A 70 -6.41 -1.57 2.33
CA SER A 70 -7.76 -1.44 1.78
C SER A 70 -7.92 -0.18 0.95
N ASP A 71 -8.85 -0.24 0.00
CA ASP A 71 -9.53 0.93 -0.54
C ASP A 71 -10.98 0.95 -0.05
N VAL A 72 -11.87 1.67 -0.75
CA VAL A 72 -13.29 1.80 -0.37
C VAL A 72 -14.04 0.46 -0.42
N ALA A 73 -13.62 -0.47 -1.28
CA ALA A 73 -14.39 -1.67 -1.57
C ALA A 73 -13.68 -2.97 -1.19
N ASN A 74 -12.35 -3.02 -1.33
CA ASN A 74 -11.60 -4.27 -1.20
C ASN A 74 -10.43 -4.13 -0.22
N THR A 75 -10.05 -5.26 0.37
CA THR A 75 -8.84 -5.42 1.20
C THR A 75 -7.91 -6.42 0.52
N LEU A 76 -6.63 -6.04 0.39
CA LEU A 76 -5.58 -6.86 -0.19
C LEU A 76 -4.50 -7.12 0.86
N ARG A 77 -4.15 -8.40 1.01
CA ARG A 77 -2.99 -8.82 1.79
C ARG A 77 -1.72 -8.53 1.01
N ILE A 78 -0.78 -7.88 1.69
CA ILE A 78 0.56 -7.56 1.20
C ILE A 78 1.56 -8.35 2.03
N GLU A 79 2.44 -9.08 1.36
CA GLU A 79 3.60 -9.72 1.96
C GLU A 79 4.87 -9.02 1.46
N PHE A 80 5.88 -8.93 2.31
CA PHE A 80 7.13 -8.28 1.94
C PHE A 80 8.15 -9.29 1.45
N LYS A 81 8.72 -9.02 0.28
CA LYS A 81 9.77 -9.83 -0.33
C LYS A 81 10.96 -9.97 0.63
N ASP A 82 11.35 -11.21 0.87
CA ASP A 82 12.47 -11.60 1.74
C ASP A 82 12.39 -11.07 3.19
N GLY A 83 11.22 -10.59 3.67
CA GLY A 83 11.08 -9.99 5.01
C GLY A 83 11.90 -8.72 5.22
N LYS A 84 12.39 -8.08 4.15
CA LYS A 84 13.30 -6.92 4.23
C LYS A 84 12.62 -5.61 4.61
N ILE A 85 11.29 -5.59 4.58
CA ILE A 85 10.48 -4.44 5.01
C ILE A 85 9.74 -4.89 6.25
N VAL A 86 10.00 -4.20 7.36
CA VAL A 86 9.26 -4.36 8.62
C VAL A 86 8.51 -3.04 8.85
N PRO A 87 7.21 -2.98 8.51
CA PRO A 87 6.42 -1.78 8.72
C PRO A 87 6.31 -1.47 10.22
N PRO A 88 6.46 -0.21 10.64
CA PRO A 88 6.16 0.18 12.02
C PRO A 88 4.72 -0.20 12.40
N TYR A 89 4.53 -0.80 13.58
CA TYR A 89 3.20 -1.15 14.10
C TYR A 89 2.24 0.05 14.22
N THR A 90 2.77 1.27 14.26
CA THR A 90 2.01 2.51 14.32
C THR A 90 1.39 2.93 12.99
N LEU A 91 1.57 2.18 11.90
CA LEU A 91 1.09 2.55 10.56
C LEU A 91 -0.41 2.37 10.32
N GLY A 92 -1.22 2.08 11.33
CA GLY A 92 -2.67 1.99 11.17
C GLY A 92 -3.27 3.26 10.54
N GLN A 93 -4.18 3.09 9.58
CA GLN A 93 -4.90 4.16 8.87
C GLN A 93 -4.04 5.12 8.04
N VAL A 94 -2.78 4.77 7.77
CA VAL A 94 -1.88 5.61 6.96
C VAL A 94 -2.04 5.30 5.46
N PRO A 95 -2.17 6.31 4.58
CA PRO A 95 -2.16 6.11 3.15
C PRO A 95 -0.74 5.77 2.66
N ILE A 96 -0.64 4.71 1.84
CA ILE A 96 0.64 4.21 1.34
C ILE A 96 0.59 3.90 -0.16
N VAL A 97 1.75 3.84 -0.79
CA VAL A 97 1.97 3.26 -2.11
C VAL A 97 2.96 2.12 -2.02
N LEU A 98 2.60 0.97 -2.56
CA LEU A 98 3.43 -0.22 -2.62
C LEU A 98 3.84 -0.51 -4.06
N GLU A 99 5.00 -1.11 -4.24
CA GLU A 99 5.46 -1.64 -5.52
C GLU A 99 5.87 -3.10 -5.36
N GLY A 100 5.42 -3.93 -6.30
CA GLY A 100 5.49 -5.38 -6.13
C GLY A 100 4.74 -6.14 -7.20
N ARG A 101 4.77 -7.47 -7.07
CA ARG A 101 4.11 -8.38 -8.00
C ARG A 101 2.79 -8.88 -7.43
N MET A 102 1.73 -8.81 -8.23
CA MET A 102 0.47 -9.48 -7.92
C MET A 102 0.60 -10.97 -8.22
N VAL A 103 0.21 -11.82 -7.28
CA VAL A 103 0.24 -13.28 -7.44
C VAL A 103 -1.05 -13.89 -6.92
N MET A 104 -1.44 -15.03 -7.51
CA MET A 104 -2.52 -15.84 -6.96
C MET A 104 -1.97 -16.88 -6.00
N LYS A 105 -2.39 -16.83 -4.75
CA LYS A 105 -2.06 -17.85 -3.74
C LYS A 105 -3.25 -18.78 -3.52
N VAL A 106 -2.96 -20.05 -3.28
CA VAL A 106 -3.96 -21.00 -2.77
C VAL A 106 -3.92 -20.91 -1.26
N ILE A 107 -5.05 -20.56 -0.65
CA ILE A 107 -5.23 -20.55 0.80
C ILE A 107 -6.21 -21.70 1.13
N SER A 108 -5.76 -22.63 1.96
CA SER A 108 -6.55 -23.78 2.42
C SER A 108 -6.52 -23.86 3.95
N PRO A 109 -7.54 -24.44 4.60
CA PRO A 109 -7.59 -24.57 6.06
C PRO A 109 -6.33 -25.20 6.67
N ASP A 110 -5.68 -26.12 5.93
CA ASP A 110 -4.49 -26.84 6.37
C ASP A 110 -3.17 -26.10 6.07
N SER A 111 -3.23 -24.95 5.37
CA SER A 111 -2.04 -24.20 4.97
C SER A 111 -1.49 -23.31 6.09
N LYS A 112 -0.15 -23.24 6.19
CA LYS A 112 0.51 -22.26 7.06
C LYS A 112 0.19 -20.85 6.54
N GLY A 113 -0.37 -20.00 7.41
CA GLY A 113 -0.82 -18.64 7.06
C GLY A 113 -2.31 -18.52 6.73
N PHE A 114 -3.10 -19.59 6.81
CA PHE A 114 -4.55 -19.55 6.64
C PHE A 114 -5.23 -18.58 7.62
N SER A 115 -4.96 -18.75 8.93
CA SER A 115 -5.50 -17.88 9.99
C SER A 115 -5.08 -16.42 9.81
N ASP A 116 -3.88 -16.21 9.28
CA ASP A 116 -3.35 -14.88 9.04
C ASP A 116 -4.03 -14.22 7.85
N TYR A 117 -4.36 -15.01 6.82
CA TYR A 117 -5.11 -14.53 5.69
C TYR A 117 -6.52 -14.10 6.10
N GLU A 118 -7.24 -14.94 6.86
CA GLU A 118 -8.56 -14.62 7.41
C GLU A 118 -8.54 -13.32 8.20
N LYS A 119 -7.58 -13.17 9.13
CA LYS A 119 -7.37 -11.93 9.90
C LYS A 119 -7.04 -10.72 9.03
N SER A 120 -6.24 -10.91 7.97
CA SER A 120 -5.79 -9.79 7.14
C SER A 120 -6.90 -9.23 6.25
N CYS A 121 -7.79 -10.09 5.75
CA CYS A 121 -8.83 -9.67 4.81
C CYS A 121 -10.23 -9.64 5.42
N ASP A 122 -10.37 -9.87 6.74
CA ASP A 122 -11.64 -10.06 7.47
C ASP A 122 -12.57 -11.05 6.74
N VAL A 123 -11.99 -12.13 6.22
CA VAL A 123 -12.76 -13.21 5.59
C VAL A 123 -12.99 -14.28 6.63
N GLU A 124 -14.24 -14.46 7.04
CA GLU A 124 -14.65 -15.56 7.92
C GLU A 124 -15.10 -16.76 7.09
N ASN A 125 -14.86 -17.97 7.62
CA ASN A 125 -15.45 -19.22 7.12
C ASN A 125 -14.97 -19.65 5.73
N LEU A 126 -13.67 -19.54 5.44
CA LEU A 126 -13.09 -20.21 4.27
C LEU A 126 -13.09 -21.74 4.48
N THR A 127 -14.18 -22.41 4.08
CA THR A 127 -14.36 -23.86 4.27
C THR A 127 -13.69 -24.72 3.19
N SER A 128 -13.14 -24.09 2.16
CA SER A 128 -12.53 -24.78 1.03
C SER A 128 -11.30 -24.03 0.50
N SER A 129 -10.41 -24.77 -0.18
CA SER A 129 -9.22 -24.19 -0.81
C SER A 129 -9.63 -23.18 -1.86
N THR A 130 -9.21 -21.93 -1.69
CA THR A 130 -9.57 -20.83 -2.60
C THR A 130 -8.32 -20.15 -3.13
N ARG A 131 -8.36 -19.74 -4.41
CA ARG A 131 -7.31 -18.92 -5.01
C ARG A 131 -7.62 -17.45 -4.74
N VAL A 132 -6.68 -16.75 -4.12
CA VAL A 132 -6.83 -15.35 -3.72
C VAL A 132 -5.67 -14.50 -4.23
N PRO A 133 -5.91 -13.24 -4.60
CA PRO A 133 -4.85 -12.32 -4.98
C PRO A 133 -4.07 -11.85 -3.74
N VAL A 134 -2.75 -11.85 -3.84
CA VAL A 134 -1.82 -11.32 -2.83
C VAL A 134 -0.77 -10.51 -3.56
N MET A 135 -0.31 -9.42 -2.95
CA MET A 135 0.85 -8.68 -3.45
C MET A 135 2.11 -9.11 -2.71
N VAL A 136 3.16 -9.43 -3.45
CA VAL A 136 4.52 -9.55 -2.89
C VAL A 136 5.25 -8.23 -3.17
N ALA A 137 5.29 -7.36 -2.16
CA ALA A 137 5.86 -6.03 -2.25
C ALA A 137 7.35 -6.01 -1.94
N TYR A 138 8.10 -5.21 -2.70
CA TYR A 138 9.53 -4.97 -2.48
C TYR A 138 9.84 -3.51 -2.14
N ARG A 139 8.84 -2.63 -2.19
CA ARG A 139 8.96 -1.22 -1.83
C ARG A 139 7.65 -0.70 -1.26
N MET A 140 7.76 0.19 -0.27
CA MET A 140 6.64 0.86 0.38
C MET A 140 6.96 2.35 0.57
N GLU A 141 6.04 3.23 0.22
CA GLU A 141 6.10 4.67 0.43
C GLU A 141 4.92 5.09 1.31
N ILE A 142 5.21 5.75 2.43
CA ILE A 142 4.20 6.42 3.24
C ILE A 142 3.90 7.77 2.60
N LEU A 143 2.62 8.01 2.32
CA LEU A 143 2.16 9.30 1.87
C LEU A 143 1.94 10.17 3.11
N SER A 144 2.85 11.10 3.37
CA SER A 144 2.63 12.17 4.35
C SER A 144 1.54 13.11 3.80
N GLU A 145 0.53 13.42 4.61
CA GLU A 145 -0.39 14.54 4.35
C GLU A 145 0.31 15.90 4.49
#